data_AF-A0AAW5R7R9-F1
#
_entry.id   AF-A0AAW5R7R9-F1
#
_cell.length_a   1.000
_cell.length_b   1.000
_cell.length_c   1.000
_cell.angle_alpha   90.00
_cell.angle_beta   90.00
_cell.angle_gamma   90.00
#
_symmetry.space_group_name_H-M   'P 1'
#
loop_
_entity.id
_entity.type
_entity.pdbx_description
1 polymer ?
#
loop_
_entity_poly.entity_id
_entity_poly.type
_entity_poly.pdbx_seq_one_letter_code
_entity_poly.pdbx_strand_id
1 'polypeptide(L)'
;MTVMPFKTILLCLVSSIGFTACSTLSSQAEQPLQQLQLVQNIDALPDTKTNAASLNKYKNHCMIQFTGYFDGGQSTESWEFKGNQLSRAFSETYQYVPNRLFNATTEKPVLDQKTRKTTVFDIQKPEVKHNFDKLKSYFNQTVLDQCG
;
A
#
# COMPACT_ATOMS: atom_id res chain seq x y z
N MET A 1 -14.80 65.71 40.78
CA MET A 1 -16.25 65.89 40.47
C MET A 1 -16.33 66.15 38.98
N THR A 2 -17.02 65.35 38.17
CA THR A 2 -18.43 64.97 38.29
C THR A 2 -18.68 63.54 37.78
N VAL A 3 -19.41 62.79 38.59
CA VAL A 3 -20.07 61.53 38.26
C VAL A 3 -21.38 61.89 37.56
N MET A 4 -21.77 61.21 36.48
CA MET A 4 -23.17 60.85 36.27
C MET A 4 -23.34 59.52 35.52
N PRO A 5 -24.40 58.76 35.84
CA PRO A 5 -24.60 57.38 35.42
C PRO A 5 -25.51 57.29 34.19
N PHE A 6 -25.20 56.38 33.26
CA PHE A 6 -26.17 56.02 32.23
C PHE A 6 -26.63 54.57 32.41
N LYS A 7 -27.94 54.46 32.53
CA LYS A 7 -28.73 53.30 32.94
C LYS A 7 -29.39 52.74 31.68
N THR A 8 -29.59 51.41 31.65
CA THR A 8 -30.43 50.64 30.71
C THR A 8 -29.84 50.51 29.28
N ILE A 9 -29.81 49.38 28.57
CA ILE A 9 -30.82 48.32 28.40
C ILE A 9 -30.13 46.98 28.07
N LEU A 10 -30.57 45.93 28.77
CA LEU A 10 -30.41 44.52 28.46
C LEU A 10 -31.32 44.14 27.28
N LEU A 11 -30.77 43.65 26.15
CA LEU A 11 -31.34 42.55 25.35
C LEU A 11 -30.38 42.20 24.19
N CYS A 12 -29.53 41.18 24.38
CA CYS A 12 -28.95 40.45 23.24
C CYS A 12 -29.47 39.02 23.31
N LEU A 13 -30.55 38.76 22.58
CA LEU A 13 -30.96 37.40 22.24
C LEU A 13 -29.92 36.84 21.26
N VAL A 14 -28.88 36.21 21.80
CA VAL A 14 -27.95 35.42 21.00
C VAL A 14 -28.63 34.09 20.73
N SER A 15 -29.36 34.02 19.62
CA SER A 15 -29.81 32.75 19.05
C SER A 15 -28.58 31.98 18.56
N SER A 16 -27.99 31.16 19.42
CA SER A 16 -26.96 30.20 19.02
C SER A 16 -27.63 29.12 18.17
N ILE A 17 -27.62 29.30 16.85
CA ILE A 17 -27.84 28.21 15.90
C ILE A 17 -26.59 27.32 16.01
N GLY A 18 -26.68 26.30 16.86
CA GLY A 18 -25.72 25.22 16.86
C GLY A 18 -25.87 24.44 15.56
N PHE A 19 -25.05 24.77 14.55
CA PHE A 19 -24.82 23.82 13.47
C PHE A 19 -23.97 22.69 14.05
N THR A 20 -24.61 21.58 14.42
CA THR A 20 -23.91 20.31 14.51
C THR A 20 -23.51 19.92 13.09
N ALA A 21 -22.40 20.48 12.62
CA ALA A 21 -21.71 19.93 11.47
C ALA A 21 -21.21 18.55 11.89
N CYS A 22 -22.06 17.55 11.67
CA CYS A 22 -21.63 16.15 11.65
C CYS A 22 -20.72 16.05 10.43
N SER A 23 -19.43 16.34 10.61
CA SER A 23 -18.43 16.02 9.61
C SER A 23 -18.50 14.51 9.44
N THR A 24 -19.18 14.07 8.39
CA THR A 24 -19.10 12.70 7.90
C THR A 24 -17.63 12.50 7.57
N LEU A 25 -16.90 11.93 8.52
CA LEU A 25 -15.59 11.36 8.26
C LEU A 25 -15.87 10.31 7.19
N SER A 26 -15.63 10.66 5.93
CA SER A 26 -15.73 9.72 4.82
C SER A 26 -14.70 8.66 5.13
N SER A 27 -15.18 7.55 5.71
CA SER A 27 -14.44 6.31 5.70
C SER A 27 -14.26 6.01 4.21
N GLN A 28 -13.10 6.39 3.67
CA GLN A 28 -12.74 6.04 2.30
C GLN A 28 -12.80 4.52 2.28
N ALA A 29 -13.85 3.96 1.68
CA ALA A 29 -13.87 2.56 1.34
C ALA A 29 -12.64 2.34 0.46
N GLU A 30 -11.62 1.67 1.02
CA GLU A 30 -10.48 1.22 0.25
C GLU A 30 -11.03 0.31 -0.84
N GLN A 31 -11.09 0.83 -2.07
CA GLN A 31 -11.48 0.03 -3.22
C GLN A 31 -10.51 -1.15 -3.30
N PRO A 32 -11.01 -2.40 -3.38
CA PRO A 32 -10.12 -3.55 -3.41
C PRO A 32 -9.24 -3.49 -4.66
N LEU A 33 -7.97 -3.89 -4.50
CA LEU A 33 -7.04 -4.06 -5.61
C LEU A 33 -7.64 -5.05 -6.63
N GLN A 34 -7.83 -4.61 -7.87
CA GLN A 34 -8.27 -5.51 -8.94
C GLN A 34 -7.05 -6.21 -9.52
N GLN A 35 -6.90 -7.51 -9.29
CA GLN A 35 -5.83 -8.28 -9.92
C GLN A 35 -6.09 -8.41 -11.42
N LEU A 36 -5.17 -7.87 -12.23
CA LEU A 36 -5.22 -7.93 -13.68
C LEU A 36 -4.51 -9.18 -14.23
N GLN A 37 -3.39 -9.56 -13.62
CA GLN A 37 -2.61 -10.73 -14.03
C GLN A 37 -1.79 -11.28 -12.85
N LEU A 38 -1.62 -12.60 -12.81
CA LEU A 38 -0.69 -13.29 -11.92
C LEU A 38 0.33 -14.04 -12.78
N VAL A 39 1.61 -13.89 -12.46
CA VAL A 39 2.71 -14.63 -13.08
C VAL A 39 3.44 -15.40 -11.99
N GLN A 40 3.72 -16.67 -12.24
CA GLN A 40 4.44 -17.57 -11.33
C GLN A 40 5.78 -17.95 -11.92
N ASN A 41 6.69 -18.45 -11.07
CA ASN A 41 8.03 -18.92 -11.44
C ASN A 41 8.85 -17.82 -12.13
N ILE A 42 8.83 -16.63 -11.55
CA ILE A 42 9.60 -15.50 -12.05
C ILE A 42 11.08 -15.71 -11.68
N ASP A 43 11.95 -15.61 -12.69
CA ASP A 43 13.42 -15.64 -12.55
C ASP A 43 13.94 -14.40 -11.79
N ALA A 44 13.79 -14.47 -10.47
CA ALA A 44 14.24 -13.49 -9.50
C ALA A 44 15.20 -14.16 -8.51
N LEU A 45 16.14 -13.39 -7.97
CA LEU A 45 17.05 -13.88 -6.93
C LEU A 45 16.44 -13.68 -5.53
N PRO A 46 16.55 -14.67 -4.63
CA PRO A 46 17.04 -16.03 -4.88
C PRO A 46 16.09 -16.83 -5.77
N ASP A 47 16.67 -17.67 -6.62
CA ASP A 47 15.93 -18.56 -7.53
C ASP A 47 15.15 -19.58 -6.71
N THR A 48 13.88 -19.29 -6.50
CA THR A 48 12.95 -20.24 -5.90
C THR A 48 11.83 -20.54 -6.87
N LYS A 49 11.48 -21.82 -6.98
CA LYS A 49 10.42 -22.33 -7.87
C LYS A 49 9.00 -21.91 -7.46
N THR A 50 8.86 -20.93 -6.56
CA THR A 50 7.57 -20.46 -6.02
C THR A 50 7.44 -18.95 -6.03
N ASN A 51 8.46 -18.22 -6.52
CA ASN A 51 8.38 -16.77 -6.72
C ASN A 51 7.19 -16.42 -7.62
N ALA A 52 6.41 -15.41 -7.23
CA ALA A 52 5.25 -14.98 -8.00
C ALA A 52 5.12 -13.45 -7.97
N ALA A 53 4.55 -12.88 -9.03
CA ALA A 53 4.15 -11.48 -9.03
C ALA A 53 2.72 -11.30 -9.55
N SER A 54 1.96 -10.45 -8.89
CA SER A 54 0.65 -10.00 -9.37
C SER A 54 0.74 -8.56 -9.87
N LEU A 55 0.06 -8.28 -10.97
CA LEU A 55 -0.22 -6.93 -11.44
C LEU A 55 -1.65 -6.58 -11.03
N ASN A 56 -1.79 -5.50 -10.29
CA ASN A 56 -3.06 -5.06 -9.73
C ASN A 56 -3.34 -3.63 -10.13
N LYS A 57 -4.61 -3.31 -10.38
CA LYS A 57 -5.08 -1.94 -10.62
C LYS A 57 -5.71 -1.37 -9.36
N TYR A 58 -5.34 -0.14 -9.03
CA TYR A 58 -5.96 0.64 -7.96
C TYR A 58 -6.27 2.04 -8.48
N LYS A 59 -7.56 2.34 -8.66
CA LYS A 59 -8.04 3.61 -9.21
C LYS A 59 -7.35 3.95 -10.55
N ASN A 60 -6.42 4.89 -10.54
CA ASN A 60 -5.73 5.44 -11.70
C ASN A 60 -4.24 5.06 -11.80
N HIS A 61 -3.79 4.12 -10.98
CA HIS A 61 -2.43 3.57 -11.01
C HIS A 61 -2.47 2.05 -10.84
N CYS A 62 -1.32 1.43 -11.05
CA CYS A 62 -1.12 0.00 -10.85
C CYS A 62 -0.08 -0.27 -9.77
N MET A 63 -0.13 -1.48 -9.24
CA MET A 63 0.86 -2.02 -8.33
C MET A 63 1.27 -3.40 -8.80
N ILE A 64 2.59 -3.61 -8.97
CA ILE A 64 3.14 -4.96 -9.01
C ILE A 64 3.44 -5.39 -7.58
N GLN A 65 2.94 -6.55 -7.16
CA GLN A 65 3.34 -7.19 -5.91
C GLN A 65 4.13 -8.46 -6.22
N PHE A 66 5.43 -8.43 -5.96
CA PHE A 66 6.28 -9.62 -6.02
C PHE A 66 6.36 -10.27 -4.65
N THR A 67 6.30 -11.60 -4.58
CA THR A 67 6.55 -12.36 -3.36
C THR A 67 7.65 -13.38 -3.61
N GLY A 68 8.74 -13.24 -2.87
CA GLY A 68 9.86 -14.17 -2.82
C GLY A 68 9.88 -14.97 -1.53
N TYR A 69 10.26 -16.24 -1.62
CA TYR A 69 10.43 -17.14 -0.48
C TYR A 69 11.92 -17.43 -0.29
N PHE A 70 12.37 -17.46 0.96
CA PHE A 70 13.77 -17.62 1.34
C PHE A 70 13.83 -18.68 2.45
N ASP A 71 14.96 -19.33 2.65
CA ASP A 71 15.10 -20.41 3.66
C ASP A 71 14.58 -20.02 5.05
N GLY A 72 14.78 -18.76 5.45
CA GLY A 72 14.38 -18.24 6.76
C GLY A 72 13.15 -17.33 6.76
N GLY A 73 12.54 -17.02 5.61
CA GLY A 73 11.50 -15.99 5.57
C GLY A 73 10.89 -15.72 4.20
N GLN A 74 10.04 -14.71 4.14
CA GLN A 74 9.38 -14.24 2.93
C GLN A 74 9.65 -12.75 2.75
N SER A 75 9.82 -12.30 1.50
CA SER A 75 9.82 -10.88 1.12
C SER A 75 8.66 -10.62 0.19
N THR A 76 7.88 -9.59 0.46
CA THR A 76 6.88 -9.04 -0.46
C THR A 76 7.34 -7.66 -0.89
N GLU A 77 7.50 -7.43 -2.19
CA GLU A 77 7.83 -6.12 -2.74
C GLU A 77 6.63 -5.53 -3.46
N SER A 78 6.37 -4.25 -3.21
CA SER A 78 5.27 -3.50 -3.79
C SER A 78 5.84 -2.36 -4.62
N TRP A 79 5.45 -2.30 -5.90
CA TRP A 79 5.92 -1.34 -6.88
C TRP A 79 4.72 -0.59 -7.46
N GLU A 80 4.48 0.64 -7.00
CA GLU A 80 3.37 1.48 -7.44
C GLU A 80 3.80 2.37 -8.62
N PHE A 81 3.02 2.37 -9.69
CA PHE A 81 3.37 3.05 -10.93
C PHE A 81 2.13 3.45 -11.75
N LYS A 82 2.32 4.41 -12.66
CA LYS A 82 1.35 4.77 -13.70
C LYS A 82 2.06 4.80 -15.05
N GLY A 83 1.59 4.02 -16.01
CA GLY A 83 2.28 3.79 -17.29
C GLY A 83 3.71 3.31 -17.12
N ASN A 84 4.68 4.15 -17.45
CA ASN A 84 6.12 3.87 -17.28
C ASN A 84 6.74 4.57 -16.06
N GLN A 85 5.98 5.36 -15.31
CA GLN A 85 6.50 6.13 -14.19
C GLN A 85 6.30 5.39 -12.87
N LEU A 86 7.41 4.93 -12.27
CA LEU A 86 7.44 4.42 -10.90
C LEU A 86 7.27 5.58 -9.91
N SER A 87 6.29 5.47 -9.00
CA SER A 87 6.02 6.49 -7.97
C SER A 87 6.46 6.06 -6.58
N ARG A 88 6.44 4.76 -6.29
CA ARG A 88 6.82 4.21 -4.99
C ARG A 88 7.28 2.77 -5.12
N ALA A 89 8.29 2.39 -4.36
CA ALA A 89 8.66 1.00 -4.22
C ALA A 89 9.14 0.70 -2.79
N PHE A 90 8.72 -0.44 -2.24
CA PHE A 90 9.14 -0.89 -0.92
C PHE A 90 9.04 -2.40 -0.79
N SER A 91 9.74 -2.97 0.18
CA SER A 91 9.62 -4.37 0.57
C SER A 91 9.19 -4.53 2.02
N GLU A 92 8.50 -5.63 2.28
CA GLU A 92 8.22 -6.15 3.61
C GLU A 92 8.79 -7.55 3.75
N THR A 93 9.63 -7.77 4.76
CA THR A 93 10.19 -9.09 5.05
C THR A 93 9.67 -9.62 6.37
N TYR A 94 9.40 -10.92 6.42
CA TYR A 94 9.00 -11.66 7.61
C TYR A 94 9.86 -12.92 7.73
N GLN A 95 10.21 -13.29 8.95
CA GLN A 95 10.79 -14.60 9.24
C GLN A 95 9.68 -15.66 9.38
N TYR A 96 10.03 -16.92 9.17
CA TYR A 96 9.13 -18.03 9.48
C TYR A 96 9.10 -18.31 10.98
N VAL A 97 7.94 -18.74 11.49
CA VAL A 97 7.82 -19.24 12.87
C VAL A 97 8.65 -20.54 12.99
N PRO A 98 9.65 -20.60 13.89
CA PRO A 98 10.45 -21.81 14.07
C PRO A 98 9.57 -23.00 14.50
N ASN A 99 9.90 -24.20 14.02
CA ASN A 99 9.27 -25.46 14.43
C ASN A 99 7.75 -25.55 14.20
N ARG A 100 7.14 -24.64 13.41
CA ARG A 100 5.75 -24.73 12.97
C ARG A 100 5.70 -25.08 11.49
N LEU A 101 5.25 -26.30 11.23
CA LEU A 101 4.97 -26.81 9.89
C LEU A 101 3.75 -26.07 9.35
N PHE A 102 3.96 -25.35 8.25
CA PHE A 102 3.01 -24.90 7.21
C PHE A 102 1.55 -24.62 7.61
N ASN A 103 1.01 -23.49 7.16
CA ASN A 103 -0.43 -23.25 7.17
C ASN A 103 -1.11 -24.35 6.33
N ALA A 104 -1.96 -25.16 6.96
CA ALA A 104 -2.61 -26.31 6.34
C ALA A 104 -3.57 -25.95 5.18
N THR A 105 -4.02 -24.69 5.10
CA THR A 105 -4.88 -24.21 4.01
C THR A 105 -4.10 -23.74 2.80
N THR A 106 -2.92 -23.15 3.01
CA THR A 106 -2.13 -22.55 1.93
C THR A 106 -0.88 -23.35 1.57
N GLU A 107 -0.55 -24.37 2.37
CA GLU A 107 0.68 -25.16 2.28
C GLU A 107 1.96 -24.30 2.33
N LYS A 108 1.88 -23.10 2.93
CA LYS A 108 3.01 -22.15 3.06
C LYS A 108 3.50 -22.04 4.50
N PRO A 109 4.80 -21.80 4.75
CA PRO A 109 5.30 -21.54 6.09
C PRO A 109 4.53 -20.41 6.79
N VAL A 110 4.33 -20.55 8.10
CA VAL A 110 3.65 -19.50 8.87
C VAL A 110 4.64 -18.36 9.13
N LEU A 111 4.28 -17.13 8.75
CA LEU A 111 5.08 -15.93 8.99
C LEU A 111 4.96 -15.49 10.46
N ASP A 112 6.08 -15.17 11.10
CA ASP A 112 6.10 -14.48 12.39
C ASP A 112 5.85 -12.98 12.16
N GLN A 113 4.62 -12.54 12.41
CA GLN A 113 4.19 -11.16 12.23
C GLN A 113 5.00 -10.15 13.06
N LYS A 114 5.66 -10.59 14.15
CA LYS A 114 6.50 -9.72 14.99
C LYS A 114 7.85 -9.37 14.35
N THR A 115 8.24 -10.11 13.31
CA THR A 115 9.54 -9.96 12.63
C THR A 115 9.46 -9.08 11.39
N ARG A 116 8.30 -8.44 11.15
CA ARG A 116 8.09 -7.54 10.02
C ARG A 116 9.16 -6.45 9.98
N LYS A 117 9.88 -6.38 8.86
CA LYS A 117 10.75 -5.24 8.52
C LYS A 117 10.31 -4.64 7.21
N THR A 118 10.38 -3.31 7.09
CA THR A 118 10.04 -2.58 5.86
C THR A 118 11.27 -1.86 5.36
N THR A 119 11.54 -1.97 4.06
CA THR A 119 12.59 -1.20 3.38
C THR A 119 11.95 -0.39 2.27
N VAL A 120 12.10 0.94 2.31
CA VAL A 120 11.66 1.81 1.21
C VAL A 120 12.80 1.94 0.22
N PHE A 121 12.53 1.71 -1.06
CA PHE A 121 13.53 1.83 -2.11
C PHE A 121 13.59 3.27 -2.62
N ASP A 122 14.81 3.75 -2.87
CA ASP A 122 15.02 5.02 -3.54
C ASP A 122 14.80 4.85 -5.03
N ILE A 123 13.63 5.29 -5.50
CA ILE A 123 13.19 5.16 -6.90
C ILE A 123 14.06 5.94 -7.88
N GLN A 124 14.95 6.82 -7.42
CA GLN A 124 15.86 7.54 -8.30
C GLN A 124 17.08 6.70 -8.68
N LYS A 125 17.40 5.66 -7.89
CA LYS A 125 18.57 4.83 -8.12
C LYS A 125 18.43 3.97 -9.39
N PRO A 126 19.48 3.87 -10.22
CA PRO A 126 19.44 3.09 -11.45
C PRO A 126 19.08 1.63 -11.24
N GLU A 127 19.58 1.00 -10.18
CA GLU A 127 19.30 -0.41 -9.88
C GLU A 127 17.82 -0.64 -9.52
N VAL A 128 17.18 0.31 -8.84
CA VAL A 128 15.76 0.21 -8.49
C VAL A 128 14.89 0.33 -9.74
N LYS A 129 15.23 1.25 -10.65
CA LYS A 129 14.56 1.39 -11.96
C LYS A 129 14.73 0.12 -12.80
N HIS A 130 15.95 -0.41 -12.87
CA HIS A 130 16.24 -1.65 -13.60
C HIS A 130 15.44 -2.84 -13.07
N ASN A 131 15.37 -3.01 -11.74
CA ASN A 131 14.60 -4.08 -11.12
C ASN A 131 13.10 -3.93 -11.42
N PHE A 132 12.57 -2.71 -11.35
CA PHE A 132 11.18 -2.43 -11.73
C PHE A 132 10.91 -2.79 -13.19
N ASP A 133 11.75 -2.35 -14.12
CA ASP A 133 11.58 -2.63 -15.56
C ASP A 133 11.67 -4.13 -15.85
N LYS A 134 12.62 -4.82 -15.23
CA LYS A 134 12.74 -6.28 -15.31
C LYS A 134 11.47 -6.95 -14.80
N LEU A 135 10.98 -6.58 -13.61
CA LEU A 135 9.77 -7.17 -13.04
C LEU A 135 8.53 -6.89 -13.89
N LYS A 136 8.40 -5.67 -14.41
CA LYS A 136 7.31 -5.27 -15.30
C LYS A 136 7.31 -6.07 -16.61
N SER A 137 8.48 -6.46 -17.12
CA SER A 137 8.60 -7.21 -18.38
C SER A 137 7.98 -8.62 -18.36
N TYR A 138 7.68 -9.17 -17.17
CA TYR A 138 6.99 -10.46 -17.05
C TYR A 138 5.49 -10.41 -17.34
N PHE A 139 4.89 -9.21 -17.41
CA PHE A 139 3.46 -9.04 -17.65
C PHE A 139 3.15 -8.83 -19.13
N ASN A 140 1.96 -9.23 -19.56
CA ASN A 140 1.53 -9.05 -20.94
C ASN A 140 1.31 -7.57 -21.24
N GLN A 141 1.79 -7.09 -22.40
CA GLN A 141 1.69 -5.67 -22.76
C GLN A 141 0.25 -5.14 -22.78
N THR A 142 -0.70 -5.90 -23.33
CA THR A 142 -2.12 -5.52 -23.36
C THR A 142 -2.72 -5.37 -21.96
N VAL A 143 -2.19 -6.10 -20.97
CA VAL A 143 -2.59 -5.94 -19.57
C VAL A 143 -1.94 -4.68 -18.96
N LEU A 144 -0.66 -4.44 -19.26
CA LEU A 144 0.05 -3.24 -18.81
C LEU A 144 -0.55 -1.94 -19.36
N ASP A 145 -1.12 -1.96 -20.56
CA ASP A 145 -1.79 -0.79 -21.16
C ASP A 145 -2.99 -0.31 -20.33
N GLN A 146 -3.55 -1.16 -19.45
CA GLN A 146 -4.60 -0.78 -18.52
C GLN A 146 -4.10 0.07 -17.33
N CYS A 147 -2.78 0.22 -17.18
CA CYS A 147 -2.12 0.96 -16.11
C CYS A 147 -1.84 2.44 -16.43
N GLY A 148 -2.35 2.92 -17.57
CA GLY A 148 -2.39 4.34 -17.93
C GLY A 148 -1.16 4.87 -18.65
#